data_AF-A0A257TE65-F1
#
_entry.id   AF-A0A257TE65-F1
#
_cell.length_a   1.000
_cell.length_b   1.000
_cell.length_c   1.000
_cell.angle_alpha   90.00
_cell.angle_beta   90.00
_cell.angle_gamma   90.00
#
_symmetry.space_group_name_H-M   'P 1'
#
loop_
_entity.id
_entity.type
_entity.pdbx_description
1 polymer ?
#
loop_
_entity_poly.entity_id
_entity_poly.type
_entity_poly.pdbx_seq_one_letter_code
_entity_poly.pdbx_strand_id
1 'polypeptide(L)'
;MQAIKDLLLKHKLPTTRILEIRRICARTASEVIKIEIKIKEIQYQNGQISFLTTPIIKTELLLRKKEITEQLKKQGVLVSLMQ
;
A
#
# COMPACT_ATOMS: atom_id res chain seq x y z
N MET A 1 24.58 -21.66 13.52
CA MET A 1 23.19 -21.40 13.04
C MET A 1 23.00 -19.89 13.00
N GLN A 2 23.64 -19.22 12.05
CA GLN A 2 23.67 -17.75 11.97
C GLN A 2 22.34 -17.25 11.39
N ALA A 3 21.73 -16.32 12.12
CA ALA A 3 20.34 -15.99 12.00
C ALA A 3 20.09 -15.19 10.72
N ILE A 4 19.07 -15.60 9.97
CA ILE A 4 18.42 -14.77 8.93
C ILE A 4 18.07 -13.38 9.50
N LYS A 5 17.83 -13.30 10.82
CA LYS A 5 17.62 -12.05 11.55
C LYS A 5 18.81 -11.09 11.50
N ASP A 6 20.05 -11.59 11.48
CA ASP A 6 21.26 -10.76 11.41
C ASP A 6 21.54 -10.23 10.00
N LEU A 7 21.12 -10.95 8.96
CA LEU A 7 21.23 -10.47 7.58
C LEU A 7 20.27 -9.30 7.30
N LEU A 8 19.09 -9.34 7.92
CA LEU A 8 18.06 -8.29 7.82
C LEU A 8 18.44 -6.99 8.53
N LEU A 9 19.26 -7.07 9.58
CA LEU A 9 19.73 -5.89 10.32
C LEU A 9 20.91 -5.18 9.65
N LYS A 10 21.74 -5.90 8.86
CA LYS A 10 22.91 -5.33 8.18
C LYS A 10 22.59 -4.50 6.94
N HIS A 11 21.49 -4.80 6.25
CA HIS A 11 20.97 -3.96 5.19
C HIS A 11 19.80 -3.13 5.74
N LYS A 12 19.99 -1.82 5.90
CA LYS A 12 18.89 -0.85 5.99
C LYS A 12 17.97 -1.10 4.79
N LEU A 13 16.92 -1.92 4.92
CA LEU A 13 16.12 -2.40 3.80
C LEU A 13 14.90 -1.49 3.60
N PRO A 14 14.97 -0.48 2.70
CA PRO A 14 13.78 0.24 2.26
C PRO A 14 12.68 -0.70 1.75
N THR A 15 13.05 -1.89 1.26
CA THR A 15 12.15 -2.93 0.74
C THR A 15 11.12 -3.42 1.76
N THR A 16 11.50 -3.59 3.03
CA THR A 16 10.57 -4.06 4.07
C THR A 16 9.51 -3.01 4.38
N ARG A 17 9.92 -1.74 4.48
CA ARG A 17 8.98 -0.61 4.66
C ARG A 17 8.05 -0.45 3.48
N ILE A 18 8.54 -0.62 2.25
CA ILE A 18 7.71 -0.57 1.05
C ILE A 18 6.66 -1.68 1.06
N LEU A 19 7.03 -2.90 1.47
CA LEU A 19 6.10 -4.02 1.59
C LEU A 19 5.02 -3.77 2.66
N GLU A 20 5.41 -3.21 3.81
CA GLU A 20 4.45 -2.82 4.86
C GLU A 20 3.48 -1.75 4.37
N ILE A 21 3.98 -0.71 3.70
CA ILE A 21 3.14 0.34 3.11
C ILE A 21 2.17 -0.28 2.11
N ARG A 22 2.65 -1.12 1.18
CA ARG A 22 1.77 -1.80 0.21
C ARG A 22 0.72 -2.69 0.88
N ARG A 23 1.08 -3.39 1.96
CA ARG A 23 0.14 -4.22 2.74
C ARG A 23 -0.94 -3.35 3.40
N ILE A 24 -0.56 -2.25 4.02
CA ILE A 24 -1.49 -1.30 4.65
C ILE A 24 -2.44 -0.70 3.60
N CYS A 25 -1.90 -0.32 2.44
CA CYS A 25 -2.68 0.20 1.33
C CYS A 25 -3.68 -0.82 0.79
N ALA A 26 -3.25 -2.08 0.61
CA ALA A 26 -4.10 -3.17 0.13
C ALA A 26 -5.25 -3.42 1.08
N ARG A 27 -4.96 -3.52 2.38
CA ARG A 27 -5.97 -3.73 3.40
C ARG A 27 -6.96 -2.58 3.45
N THR A 28 -6.48 -1.35 3.55
CA THR A 28 -7.33 -0.15 3.67
C THR A 28 -8.21 0.03 2.44
N ALA A 29 -7.63 -0.10 1.25
CA ALA A 29 -8.37 -0.01 0.02
C ALA A 29 -9.45 -1.11 -0.04
N SER A 30 -9.10 -2.36 0.31
CA SER A 30 -10.04 -3.48 0.30
C SER A 30 -11.21 -3.29 1.28
N GLU A 31 -10.93 -2.78 2.48
CA GLU A 31 -11.94 -2.47 3.49
C GLU A 31 -12.89 -1.36 3.01
N VAL A 32 -12.35 -0.32 2.37
CA VAL A 32 -13.14 0.81 1.86
C VAL A 32 -14.01 0.42 0.67
N ILE A 33 -13.48 -0.27 -0.34
CA ILE A 33 -14.27 -0.63 -1.54
C ILE A 33 -15.00 -1.97 -1.43
N LYS A 34 -14.79 -2.71 -0.33
CA LYS A 34 -15.35 -4.07 -0.10
C LYS A 34 -14.97 -5.08 -1.19
N ILE A 35 -13.80 -4.91 -1.81
CA ILE A 35 -13.25 -5.79 -2.85
C ILE A 35 -11.82 -6.14 -2.43
N GLU A 36 -11.43 -7.41 -2.55
CA GLU A 36 -10.07 -7.83 -2.22
C GLU A 36 -9.06 -7.23 -3.21
N ILE A 37 -8.15 -6.39 -2.71
CA ILE A 37 -6.99 -5.87 -3.45
C ILE A 37 -5.75 -6.57 -2.92
N LYS A 38 -5.00 -7.21 -3.83
CA LYS A 38 -3.78 -7.93 -3.45
C LYS A 38 -2.60 -6.97 -3.39
N ILE A 39 -1.64 -7.26 -2.51
CA ILE A 39 -0.40 -6.47 -2.36
C ILE A 39 0.34 -6.33 -3.70
N LYS A 40 0.29 -7.37 -4.55
CA LYS A 40 0.90 -7.38 -5.89
C LYS A 40 0.27 -6.38 -6.87
N GLU A 41 -0.98 -5.95 -6.62
CA GLU A 41 -1.71 -4.98 -7.42
C GLU A 41 -1.44 -3.54 -6.96
N ILE A 42 -0.57 -3.35 -5.95
CA ILE A 42 -0.20 -2.04 -5.43
C ILE A 42 1.25 -1.73 -5.75
N GLN A 43 1.43 -0.66 -6.50
CA GLN A 43 2.72 -0.02 -6.68
C GLN A 43 2.82 1.16 -5.71
N TYR A 44 3.95 1.20 -5.00
CA TYR A 44 4.33 2.33 -4.17
C TYR A 44 5.71 2.81 -4.61
N GLN A 45 5.78 4.08 -5.01
CA GLN A 45 7.01 4.73 -5.46
C GLN A 45 6.99 6.19 -5.02
N ASN A 46 8.05 6.64 -4.33
CA ASN A 46 8.24 8.05 -3.94
C ASN A 46 7.04 8.71 -3.22
N GLY A 47 6.35 7.98 -2.32
CA GLY A 47 5.18 8.52 -1.60
C GLY A 47 3.88 8.46 -2.40
N GLN A 48 3.91 7.92 -3.61
CA GLN A 48 2.74 7.75 -4.46
C GLN A 48 2.28 6.30 -4.50
N ILE A 49 0.96 6.11 -4.49
CA ILE A 49 0.33 4.79 -4.67
C ILE A 49 -0.36 4.76 -6.02
N SER A 50 -0.13 3.67 -6.75
CA SER A 50 -0.85 3.31 -7.97
C SER A 50 -1.43 1.90 -7.83
N PHE A 51 -2.67 1.74 -8.27
CA PHE A 51 -3.38 0.45 -8.27
C PHE A 51 -3.39 -0.13 -9.68
N LEU A 52 -2.79 -1.32 -9.83
CA LEU A 52 -2.79 -2.13 -11.04
C LEU A 52 -4.01 -3.06 -11.06
N THR A 53 -5.19 -2.49 -10.96
CA THR A 53 -6.47 -3.22 -10.89
C THR A 53 -7.29 -3.01 -12.16
N THR A 54 -8.41 -3.72 -12.29
CA THR A 54 -9.34 -3.52 -13.40
C THR A 54 -9.90 -2.08 -13.43
N PRO A 55 -10.32 -1.56 -14.59
CA PRO A 55 -10.88 -0.21 -14.69
C PRO A 55 -12.06 0.04 -13.76
N ILE A 56 -12.92 -0.96 -13.57
CA ILE A 56 -14.07 -0.91 -12.66
C ILE A 56 -13.60 -0.62 -11.23
N ILE A 57 -12.61 -1.38 -10.75
CA ILE A 57 -12.04 -1.20 -9.41
C ILE A 57 -11.31 0.14 -9.32
N LYS A 58 -10.59 0.56 -10.38
CA LYS A 58 -9.89 1.84 -10.41
C LYS A 58 -10.86 3.01 -10.25
N THR A 59 -12.03 2.97 -10.90
CA THR A 59 -13.07 3.98 -10.73
C THR A 59 -13.58 4.04 -9.29
N GLU A 60 -13.81 2.89 -8.66
CA GLU A 60 -14.28 2.82 -7.28
C GLU A 60 -13.26 3.36 -6.27
N LEU A 61 -11.98 3.07 -6.52
CA LEU A 61 -10.87 3.65 -5.76
C LEU A 61 -10.77 5.16 -5.93
N LEU A 62 -11.06 5.69 -7.12
CA LEU A 62 -11.09 7.12 -7.39
C LEU A 62 -12.29 7.80 -6.70
N LEU A 63 -13.46 7.18 -6.74
CA LEU A 63 -14.66 7.68 -6.05
C LEU A 63 -14.46 7.77 -4.54
N ARG A 64 -13.78 6.78 -3.95
CA ARG A 64 -13.48 6.73 -2.50
C ARG A 64 -12.07 7.21 -2.15
N LYS A 65 -11.39 7.91 -3.06
CA LYS A 65 -10.00 8.38 -2.89
C LYS A 65 -9.79 9.17 -1.59
N LYS A 66 -10.71 10.07 -1.25
CA LYS A 66 -10.63 10.86 -0.01
C LYS A 66 -10.67 9.98 1.23
N GLU A 67 -11.64 9.06 1.29
CA GLU A 67 -11.82 8.13 2.40
C GLU A 67 -10.60 7.21 2.58
N ILE A 68 -10.09 6.66 1.48
CA ILE A 68 -8.88 5.81 1.49
C ILE A 68 -7.68 6.61 2.03
N THR A 69 -7.48 7.83 1.55
CA THR A 69 -6.35 8.69 1.98
C THR A 69 -6.47 9.04 3.46
N GLU A 70 -7.67 9.34 3.95
CA GLU A 70 -7.90 9.64 5.37
C GLU A 70 -7.64 8.43 6.26
N GLN A 71 -8.09 7.24 5.86
CA GLN A 71 -7.80 6.02 6.62
C GLN A 71 -6.30 5.69 6.62
N LEU A 72 -5.61 5.87 5.50
CA LEU A 72 -4.16 5.69 5.43
C LEU A 72 -3.40 6.68 6.31
N LYS A 73 -3.83 7.94 6.36
CA LYS A 73 -3.29 8.95 7.27
C LYS A 73 -3.49 8.57 8.75
N LYS A 74 -4.66 8.04 9.12
CA LYS A 74 -4.93 7.54 10.48
C LYS A 74 -4.01 6.38 10.87
N GLN A 75 -3.58 5.59 9.90
CA GLN A 75 -2.62 4.49 10.09
C GLN A 75 -1.15 4.95 9.99
N GLY A 76 -0.89 6.26 9.94
CA GLY A 76 0.47 6.82 9.88
C GLY A 76 1.12 6.74 8.50
N VAL A 77 0.37 6.38 7.45
CA VAL A 77 0.88 6.28 6.08
C VAL A 77 0.54 7.56 5.31
N LEU A 78 1.55 8.38 5.06
CA LEU A 78 1.44 9.58 4.23
C LEU A 78 1.66 9.22 2.77
N VAL A 79 0.57 9.19 2.01
CA VAL A 79 0.56 8.77 0.61
C VAL A 79 -0.29 9.70 -0.23
N SER A 80 0.17 9.94 -1.45
CA SER A 80 -0.59 10.70 -2.45
C SER A 80 -1.02 9.75 -3.57
N LEU A 81 -2.32 9.64 -3.81
CA LEU A 81 -2.85 8.78 -4.87
C LEU A 81 -2.60 9.41 -6.24
N MET A 82 -1.75 8.79 -7.07
CA MET A 82 -1.56 9.18 -8.47
C MET A 82 -2.86 8.93 -9.26
N GLN A 83 -3.19 9.84 -10.17
CA GLN A 83 -4.39 9.78 -11.01
C GLN A 83 -4.25 8.70 -12.09
#